data_AF-A0A2G6R4G1-F1
#
_entry.id   AF-A0A2G6R4G1-F1
#
_cell.length_a   1.000
_cell.length_b   1.000
_cell.length_c   1.000
_cell.angle_alpha   90.00
_cell.angle_beta   90.00
_cell.angle_gamma   90.00
#
_symmetry.space_group_name_H-M   'P 1'
#
loop_
_entity.id
_entity.type
_entity.pdbx_description
1 polymer ?
#
loop_
_entity_poly.entity_id
_entity_poly.type
_entity_poly.pdbx_seq_one_letter_code
_entity_poly.pdbx_strand_id
1 'polypeptide(L)'
;MRIAKYLWGVITSMRTALILLFCLAVAAIPGSILPQRDRDPAAVAEYVRQNPGLAKFWEAVGGFEVYTSVWFTAIYLLLLVSLVGCIIPRIGVYVRALRAPLAGPPKRMDRLPGYHTGTVPDADAAVDTAHEWLRKRRYRVRRTEYGVTAERGYLREAGNITFHL
;
A
#
# COMPACT_ATOMS: atom_id res chain seq x y z
N MET A 1 -1.27 -19.20 20.87
CA MET A 1 -0.43 -18.25 20.10
C MET A 1 -0.45 -18.45 18.57
N ARG A 2 -0.69 -19.65 18.02
CA ARG A 2 -0.75 -19.90 16.56
C ARG A 2 -1.95 -19.24 15.86
N ILE A 3 -3.12 -19.23 16.49
CA ILE A 3 -4.36 -18.65 15.93
C ILE A 3 -4.26 -17.13 15.78
N ALA A 4 -3.73 -16.43 16.78
CA ALA A 4 -3.55 -14.98 16.72
C ALA A 4 -2.62 -14.54 15.58
N LYS A 5 -1.50 -15.25 15.37
CA LYS A 5 -0.59 -14.99 14.24
C LYS A 5 -1.25 -15.27 12.89
N TYR A 6 -2.08 -16.32 12.81
CA TYR A 6 -2.82 -16.64 11.59
C TYR A 6 -3.87 -15.56 11.26
N LEU A 7 -4.71 -15.18 12.23
CA LEU A 7 -5.70 -14.11 12.07
C LEU A 7 -5.04 -12.79 11.68
N TRP A 8 -3.91 -12.46 12.30
CA TRP A 8 -3.11 -11.30 11.92
C TRP A 8 -2.63 -11.40 10.46
N GLY A 9 -2.11 -12.55 10.04
CA GLY A 9 -1.72 -12.79 8.65
C GLY A 9 -2.87 -12.64 7.65
N VAL A 10 -4.07 -13.10 8.01
CA VAL A 10 -5.28 -12.94 7.19
C VAL A 10 -5.69 -11.47 7.09
N ILE A 11 -5.76 -10.75 8.21
CA ILE A 11 -6.16 -9.33 8.24
C ILE A 11 -5.15 -8.46 7.48
N THR A 12 -3.85 -8.72 7.61
CA THR A 12 -2.78 -7.95 6.96
C THR A 12 -2.51 -8.31 5.48
N SER A 13 -3.31 -9.19 4.89
CA SER A 13 -3.16 -9.58 3.48
C SER A 13 -3.83 -8.58 2.52
N MET A 14 -3.14 -8.20 1.45
CA MET A 14 -3.70 -7.36 0.38
C MET A 14 -4.97 -7.98 -0.24
N ARG A 15 -5.02 -9.32 -0.34
CA ARG A 15 -6.20 -10.04 -0.83
C ARG A 15 -7.43 -9.74 0.03
N THR A 16 -7.26 -9.74 1.35
CA THR A 16 -8.34 -9.47 2.30
C THR A 16 -8.84 -8.05 2.17
N ALA A 17 -7.94 -7.07 2.02
CA ALA A 17 -8.32 -5.68 1.77
C ALA A 17 -9.18 -5.52 0.51
N LEU A 18 -8.81 -6.17 -0.60
CA LEU A 18 -9.60 -6.13 -1.84
C LEU A 18 -10.99 -6.76 -1.69
N ILE A 19 -11.07 -7.89 -0.98
CA ILE A 19 -12.35 -8.55 -0.68
C ILE A 19 -13.21 -7.64 0.20
N LEU A 20 -12.64 -7.05 1.25
CA LEU A 20 -13.36 -6.14 2.15
C LEU A 20 -13.83 -4.88 1.42
N LEU A 21 -13.03 -4.35 0.50
CA LEU A 21 -13.41 -3.23 -0.36
C LEU A 21 -14.62 -3.60 -1.23
N PHE A 22 -14.62 -4.79 -1.84
CA PHE A 22 -15.76 -5.28 -2.59
C PHE A 22 -17.00 -5.49 -1.70
N CYS A 23 -16.84 -6.08 -0.51
CA CYS A 23 -17.91 -6.24 0.46
C CYS A 23 -18.49 -4.88 0.88
N LEU A 24 -17.65 -3.87 1.12
CA LEU A 24 -18.08 -2.52 1.47
C LEU A 24 -18.87 -1.87 0.33
N ALA A 25 -18.45 -2.08 -0.93
CA ALA A 25 -19.17 -1.59 -2.10
C ALA A 25 -20.56 -2.23 -2.21
N VAL A 26 -20.66 -3.54 -2.05
CA VAL A 26 -21.96 -4.26 -2.05
C VAL A 26 -22.83 -3.82 -0.87
N ALA A 27 -22.22 -3.67 0.31
CA ALA A 27 -22.87 -3.19 1.53
C ALA A 27 -23.47 -1.78 1.40
N ALA A 28 -22.90 -0.93 0.53
CA ALA A 28 -23.40 0.44 0.30
C ALA A 28 -24.60 0.49 -0.67
N ILE A 29 -24.89 -0.58 -1.41
CA ILE A 29 -25.98 -0.61 -2.40
C ILE A 29 -27.35 -0.39 -1.73
N PRO A 30 -27.73 -1.12 -0.66
CA PRO A 30 -29.02 -0.91 0.00
C PRO A 30 -29.19 0.53 0.51
N GLY A 31 -28.13 1.13 1.04
CA GLY A 31 -28.14 2.51 1.56
C GLY A 31 -28.40 3.55 0.48
N SER A 32 -28.15 3.22 -0.79
CA SER A 32 -28.39 4.09 -1.94
C SER A 32 -29.80 3.94 -2.54
N ILE A 33 -30.48 2.81 -2.28
CA ILE A 33 -31.80 2.49 -2.84
C ILE A 33 -32.91 2.75 -1.82
N LEU A 34 -32.69 2.38 -0.56
CA LEU A 34 -33.68 2.54 0.52
C LEU A 34 -33.60 3.96 1.10
N PRO A 35 -34.75 4.56 1.50
CA PRO A 35 -34.73 5.83 2.21
C PRO A 35 -33.90 5.68 3.50
N GLN A 36 -33.03 6.64 3.79
CA GLN A 36 -32.20 6.61 4.99
C GLN A 36 -32.78 7.55 6.05
N ARG A 37 -32.88 7.09 7.29
CA ARG A 37 -33.55 7.83 8.37
C ARG A 37 -32.86 9.15 8.70
N ASP A 38 -31.53 9.21 8.60
CA ASP A 38 -30.77 10.45 8.80
C ASP A 38 -31.00 11.51 7.70
N ARG A 39 -31.46 11.09 6.52
CA ARG A 39 -31.64 11.97 5.35
C ARG A 39 -33.09 12.37 5.13
N ASP A 40 -34.02 11.42 5.24
CA ASP A 40 -35.44 11.65 5.05
C ASP A 40 -36.28 10.71 5.94
N PRO A 41 -36.54 11.12 7.20
CA PRO A 41 -37.37 10.35 8.12
C PRO A 41 -38.81 10.13 7.61
N ALA A 42 -39.33 11.08 6.83
CA ALA A 42 -40.71 11.03 6.33
C ALA A 42 -40.86 9.96 5.23
N ALA A 43 -39.88 9.86 4.31
CA ALA A 43 -39.86 8.81 3.31
C ALA A 43 -39.72 7.41 3.93
N VAL A 44 -38.95 7.27 5.03
CA VAL A 44 -38.88 6.00 5.78
C VAL A 44 -40.24 5.67 6.38
N ALA A 45 -40.90 6.62 7.05
CA ALA A 45 -42.22 6.40 7.64
C ALA A 45 -43.26 6.00 6.58
N GLU A 46 -43.20 6.61 5.39
CA GLU A 46 -44.07 6.24 4.28
C GLU A 46 -43.78 4.84 3.76
N TYR A 47 -42.51 4.48 3.56
CA TYR A 47 -42.11 3.15 3.14
C TYR A 47 -42.61 2.07 4.12
N VAL A 48 -42.50 2.34 5.43
CA VAL A 48 -42.97 1.44 6.49
C VAL A 48 -44.48 1.25 6.43
N ARG A 49 -45.25 2.32 6.16
CA ARG A 49 -46.71 2.23 5.98
C ARG A 49 -47.08 1.41 4.74
N GLN A 50 -46.40 1.65 3.62
CA GLN A 50 -46.70 1.01 2.35
C GLN A 50 -46.26 -0.47 2.31
N ASN A 51 -45.18 -0.82 3.00
CA ASN A 51 -44.54 -2.14 2.92
C ASN A 51 -44.22 -2.72 4.31
N PRO A 52 -45.21 -2.96 5.19
CA PRO A 52 -44.97 -3.33 6.59
C PRO A 52 -44.19 -4.65 6.78
N GLY A 53 -44.34 -5.61 5.84
CA GLY A 53 -43.60 -6.87 5.87
C GLY A 53 -42.10 -6.70 5.57
N LEU A 54 -41.78 -6.06 4.44
CA LEU A 54 -40.39 -5.78 4.06
C LEU A 54 -39.72 -4.78 5.02
N ALA A 55 -40.47 -3.80 5.50
CA ALA A 55 -39.95 -2.82 6.46
C ALA A 55 -39.44 -3.47 7.74
N LYS A 56 -40.12 -4.50 8.29
CA LYS A 56 -39.63 -5.25 9.45
C LYS A 56 -38.29 -5.93 9.19
N PHE A 57 -38.11 -6.50 8.00
CA PHE A 57 -36.84 -7.11 7.61
C PHE A 57 -35.74 -6.06 7.53
N TRP A 58 -35.99 -4.96 6.82
CA TRP A 58 -35.01 -3.87 6.68
C TRP A 58 -34.67 -3.23 8.02
N GLU A 59 -35.63 -3.03 8.92
CA GLU A 59 -35.37 -2.53 10.26
C GLU A 59 -34.47 -3.51 11.05
N ALA A 60 -34.74 -4.82 10.99
CA ALA A 60 -33.97 -5.84 11.70
C ALA A 60 -32.51 -5.92 11.24
N VAL A 61 -32.24 -5.67 9.95
CA VAL A 61 -30.88 -5.64 9.40
C VAL A 61 -30.26 -4.24 9.38
N GLY A 62 -30.95 -3.19 9.83
CA GLY A 62 -30.46 -1.80 9.80
C GLY A 62 -30.40 -1.17 8.40
N GLY A 63 -31.29 -1.56 7.48
CA GLY A 63 -31.36 -1.09 6.09
C GLY A 63 -31.80 0.38 5.92
N PHE A 64 -32.45 0.98 6.91
CA PHE A 64 -32.78 2.41 6.91
C PHE A 64 -31.68 3.28 7.55
N GLU A 65 -30.65 2.65 8.12
CA GLU A 65 -29.54 3.28 8.84
C GLU A 65 -28.23 2.57 8.46
N VAL A 66 -28.04 2.31 7.15
CA VAL A 66 -26.97 1.42 6.66
C VAL A 66 -25.59 1.91 7.10
N TYR A 67 -25.34 3.21 6.98
CA TYR A 67 -24.02 3.81 7.24
C TYR A 67 -23.63 3.84 8.73
N THR A 68 -24.60 3.77 9.63
CA THR A 68 -24.39 3.72 11.09
C THR A 68 -24.59 2.32 11.66
N SER A 69 -25.03 1.36 10.85
CA SER A 69 -25.25 -0.03 11.25
C SER A 69 -23.95 -0.71 11.72
N VAL A 70 -24.12 -1.66 12.66
CA VAL A 70 -22.99 -2.41 13.25
C VAL A 70 -22.23 -3.22 12.19
N TRP A 71 -22.95 -3.82 11.24
CA TRP A 71 -22.34 -4.67 10.22
C TRP A 71 -21.58 -3.86 9.16
N PHE A 72 -22.11 -2.71 8.72
CA PHE A 72 -21.41 -1.82 7.80
C PHE A 72 -20.15 -1.26 8.46
N THR A 73 -20.28 -0.76 9.69
CA THR A 73 -19.15 -0.25 10.49
C THR A 73 -18.09 -1.32 10.73
N ALA A 74 -18.49 -2.58 10.97
CA ALA A 74 -17.54 -3.68 11.12
C ALA A 74 -16.73 -3.92 9.85
N ILE A 75 -17.37 -3.93 8.66
CA ILE A 75 -16.66 -4.08 7.38
C ILE A 75 -15.70 -2.90 7.16
N TYR A 76 -16.16 -1.67 7.41
CA TYR A 76 -15.35 -0.46 7.28
C TYR A 76 -14.11 -0.49 8.19
N LEU A 77 -14.28 -0.82 9.47
CA LEU A 77 -13.16 -0.92 10.42
C LEU A 77 -12.21 -2.05 10.07
N LEU A 78 -12.72 -3.21 9.66
CA LEU A 78 -11.87 -4.32 9.19
C LEU A 78 -11.06 -3.93 7.95
N LEU A 79 -11.67 -3.21 7.00
CA LEU A 79 -10.98 -2.70 5.83
C LEU A 79 -9.86 -1.74 6.23
N LEU A 80 -10.14 -0.79 7.12
CA LEU A 80 -9.17 0.18 7.60
C LEU A 80 -7.98 -0.51 8.29
N VAL A 81 -8.26 -1.44 9.20
CA VAL A 81 -7.24 -2.22 9.90
C VAL A 81 -6.43 -3.07 8.92
N SER A 82 -7.08 -3.67 7.91
CA SER A 82 -6.40 -4.45 6.87
C SER A 82 -5.46 -3.59 6.03
N LEU A 83 -5.91 -2.41 5.62
CA LEU A 83 -5.14 -1.46 4.83
C LEU A 83 -3.90 -0.99 5.61
N VAL A 84 -4.08 -0.56 6.86
CA VAL A 84 -2.97 -0.18 7.75
C VAL A 84 -2.04 -1.38 8.00
N GLY A 85 -2.62 -2.56 8.21
CA GLY A 85 -1.89 -3.79 8.46
C GLY A 85 -0.97 -4.23 7.32
N CYS A 86 -1.41 -4.04 6.07
CA CYS A 86 -0.60 -4.39 4.89
C CYS A 86 0.44 -3.32 4.52
N ILE A 87 0.21 -2.04 4.84
CA ILE A 87 1.12 -0.96 4.45
C ILE A 87 2.34 -0.82 5.38
N ILE A 88 2.17 -1.07 6.68
CA ILE A 88 3.26 -1.00 7.68
C ILE A 88 4.45 -1.89 7.31
N PRO A 89 4.31 -3.20 7.02
CA PRO A 89 5.45 -4.05 6.68
C PRO A 89 6.11 -3.61 5.36
N ARG A 90 5.33 -3.09 4.40
CA ARG A 90 5.84 -2.57 3.13
C ARG A 90 6.73 -1.35 3.33
N ILE A 91 6.28 -0.39 4.14
CA ILE A 91 7.09 0.77 4.53
C ILE A 91 8.36 0.31 5.25
N GLY A 92 8.26 -0.68 6.14
CA GLY A 92 9.42 -1.23 6.85
C GLY A 92 10.46 -1.88 5.94
N VAL A 93 10.05 -2.54 4.84
CA VAL A 93 10.99 -3.05 3.82
C VAL A 93 11.65 -1.90 3.07
N TYR A 94 10.87 -0.90 2.67
CA TYR A 94 11.39 0.27 1.97
C TYR A 94 12.40 1.08 2.80
N VAL A 95 12.09 1.35 4.07
CA VAL A 95 13.01 2.04 4.99
C VAL A 95 14.28 1.24 5.21
N ARG A 96 14.20 -0.10 5.29
CA ARG A 96 15.39 -0.95 5.36
C ARG A 96 16.23 -0.87 4.10
N ALA A 97 15.62 -0.88 2.92
CA ALA A 97 16.33 -0.74 1.64
C ALA A 97 17.02 0.64 1.52
N LEU A 98 16.38 1.71 2.00
CA LEU A 98 16.97 3.05 2.04
C LEU A 98 18.19 3.13 2.96
N ARG A 99 18.13 2.45 4.12
CA ARG A 99 19.21 2.45 5.11
C ARG A 99 20.33 1.46 4.78
N ALA A 100 20.07 0.49 3.92
CA ALA A 100 21.08 -0.50 3.53
C ALA A 100 22.27 0.19 2.84
N PRO A 101 23.51 -0.27 3.09
CA PRO A 101 24.67 0.19 2.34
C PRO A 101 24.55 -0.24 0.88
N LEU A 102 25.09 0.57 -0.04
CA LEU A 102 25.18 0.19 -1.45
C LEU A 102 25.86 -1.17 -1.58
N ALA A 103 25.27 -2.07 -2.36
CA ALA A 103 25.93 -3.31 -2.74
C ALA A 103 27.26 -2.99 -3.43
N GLY A 104 28.27 -3.84 -3.24
CA GLY A 104 29.51 -3.74 -4.00
C GLY A 104 29.31 -4.09 -5.47
N PRO A 105 30.30 -3.83 -6.33
CA PRO A 105 30.24 -4.22 -7.73
C PRO A 105 30.07 -5.74 -7.87
N PRO A 106 29.24 -6.23 -8.81
CA PRO A 106 29.03 -7.66 -9.00
C PRO A 106 30.29 -8.34 -9.52
N LYS A 107 30.52 -9.60 -9.12
CA LYS A 107 31.67 -10.39 -9.54
C LYS A 107 31.76 -10.61 -11.07
N ARG A 108 30.64 -10.49 -11.79
CA ARG A 108 30.54 -10.69 -13.24
C ARG A 108 29.87 -9.47 -13.88
N MET A 109 30.68 -8.48 -14.23
CA MET A 109 30.20 -7.23 -14.85
C MET A 109 29.75 -7.43 -16.29
N ASP A 110 30.32 -8.41 -16.99
CA ASP A 110 30.02 -8.82 -18.37
C ASP A 110 28.55 -9.22 -18.58
N ARG A 111 27.84 -9.60 -17.50
CA ARG A 111 26.43 -9.98 -17.53
C ARG A 111 25.48 -8.80 -17.36
N LEU A 112 25.98 -7.61 -17.07
CA LEU A 112 25.14 -6.44 -16.88
C LEU A 112 24.73 -5.84 -18.23
N PRO A 113 23.45 -5.48 -18.43
CA PRO A 113 23.05 -4.69 -19.59
C PRO A 113 23.76 -3.34 -19.55
N GLY A 114 24.36 -2.92 -20.67
CA GLY A 114 25.15 -1.68 -20.75
C GLY A 114 26.59 -1.82 -20.22
N TYR A 115 27.12 -3.04 -20.13
CA TYR A 115 28.55 -3.26 -19.85
C TYR A 115 29.42 -2.73 -20.99
N HIS A 116 30.37 -1.87 -20.65
CA HIS A 116 31.37 -1.32 -21.56
C HIS A 116 32.75 -1.39 -20.93
N THR A 117 33.76 -1.64 -21.77
CA THR A 117 35.17 -1.64 -21.39
C THR A 117 35.91 -0.52 -22.10
N GLY A 118 36.96 -0.01 -21.46
CA GLY A 118 37.85 1.00 -22.01
C GLY A 118 39.16 1.01 -21.25
N THR A 119 40.21 1.50 -21.89
CA THR A 119 41.54 1.63 -21.29
C THR A 119 41.72 3.03 -20.74
N VAL A 120 42.28 3.15 -19.53
CA VAL A 120 42.64 4.41 -18.91
C VAL A 120 44.12 4.39 -18.53
N PRO A 121 44.83 5.54 -18.54
CA PRO A 121 46.23 5.61 -18.14
C PRO A 121 46.45 5.28 -16.66
N ASP A 122 45.52 5.70 -15.81
CA ASP A 122 45.53 5.48 -14.36
C ASP A 122 44.11 5.08 -13.91
N ALA A 123 43.99 3.84 -13.41
CA ALA A 123 42.72 3.29 -12.96
C ALA A 123 42.21 3.94 -11.68
N ASP A 124 43.10 4.25 -10.71
CA ASP A 124 42.71 4.82 -9.43
C ASP A 124 42.24 6.27 -9.60
N ALA A 125 42.98 7.06 -10.39
CA ALA A 125 42.57 8.44 -10.71
C ALA A 125 41.24 8.48 -11.48
N ALA A 126 40.99 7.51 -12.37
CA ALA A 126 39.72 7.40 -13.08
C ALA A 126 38.55 7.05 -12.13
N VAL A 127 38.77 6.15 -11.17
CA VAL A 127 37.78 5.77 -10.16
C VAL A 127 37.44 6.95 -9.24
N ASP A 128 38.42 7.75 -8.82
CA ASP A 128 38.19 8.94 -8.01
C ASP A 128 37.45 10.04 -8.76
N THR A 129 37.79 10.26 -10.03
CA THR A 129 37.05 11.18 -10.91
C THR A 129 35.59 10.75 -11.06
N ALA A 130 35.35 9.46 -11.28
CA ALA A 130 34.00 8.91 -11.38
C ALA A 130 33.22 9.07 -10.06
N HIS A 131 33.86 8.84 -8.91
CA HIS A 131 33.27 9.03 -7.59
C HIS A 131 32.77 10.47 -7.40
N GLU A 132 33.62 11.47 -7.67
CA GLU A 132 33.24 12.86 -7.53
C GLU A 132 32.11 13.27 -8.49
N TRP A 133 32.19 12.82 -9.73
CA TRP A 133 31.20 13.13 -10.75
C TRP A 133 29.82 12.58 -10.40
N LEU A 134 29.76 11.33 -9.90
CA LEU A 134 28.53 10.70 -9.44
C LEU A 134 27.96 11.42 -8.20
N ARG A 135 28.84 11.83 -7.28
CA ARG A 135 28.45 12.58 -6.07
C ARG A 135 27.87 13.94 -6.42
N LYS A 136 28.48 14.68 -7.35
CA LYS A 136 27.97 15.98 -7.87
C LYS A 136 26.57 15.84 -8.46
N ARG A 137 26.27 14.69 -9.07
CA ARG A 137 24.94 14.36 -9.63
C ARG A 137 23.96 13.76 -8.63
N ARG A 138 24.24 13.86 -7.32
CA ARG A 138 23.35 13.42 -6.23
C ARG A 138 23.05 11.92 -6.24
N TYR A 139 23.96 11.10 -6.76
CA TYR A 139 23.91 9.66 -6.53
C TYR A 139 24.35 9.36 -5.10
N ARG A 140 23.81 8.29 -4.51
CA ARG A 140 24.51 7.64 -3.39
C ARG A 140 25.68 6.90 -4.01
N VAL A 141 26.86 7.07 -3.46
CA VAL A 141 28.10 6.50 -4.02
C VAL A 141 28.84 5.78 -2.91
N ARG A 142 29.42 4.63 -3.26
CA ARG A 142 30.30 3.84 -2.40
C ARG A 142 31.56 3.48 -3.18
N ARG A 143 32.71 3.93 -2.67
CA ARG A 143 34.01 3.44 -3.14
C ARG A 143 34.32 2.11 -2.45
N THR A 144 34.79 1.15 -3.22
CA THR A 144 35.24 -0.18 -2.78
C THR A 144 36.63 -0.45 -3.36
N GLU A 145 37.29 -1.50 -2.88
CA GLU A 145 38.58 -1.94 -3.44
C GLU A 145 38.50 -2.33 -4.93
N TYR A 146 37.31 -2.69 -5.41
CA TYR A 146 37.06 -3.13 -6.79
C TYR A 146 36.50 -2.03 -7.70
N GLY A 147 36.38 -0.78 -7.21
CA GLY A 147 35.84 0.36 -7.95
C GLY A 147 34.71 1.09 -7.23
N VAL A 148 33.90 1.83 -7.98
CA VAL A 148 32.81 2.67 -7.46
C VAL A 148 31.46 2.10 -7.83
N THR A 149 30.56 1.99 -6.85
CA THR A 149 29.14 1.69 -7.08
C THR A 149 28.29 2.91 -6.77
N ALA A 150 27.28 3.17 -7.59
CA ALA A 150 26.37 4.29 -7.39
C ALA A 150 24.93 3.92 -7.75
N GLU A 151 23.99 4.48 -7.00
CA GLU A 151 22.56 4.28 -7.20
C GLU A 151 21.80 5.60 -7.01
N ARG A 152 20.67 5.73 -7.68
CA ARG A 152 19.73 6.86 -7.59
C ARG A 152 18.33 6.37 -7.94
N GLY A 153 17.30 7.08 -7.51
CA GLY A 153 15.90 6.76 -7.88
C GLY A 153 14.95 6.59 -6.70
N TYR A 154 15.46 6.65 -5.46
CA TYR A 154 14.65 6.47 -4.26
C TYR A 154 13.46 7.42 -4.13
N LEU A 155 13.54 8.65 -4.64
CA LEU A 155 12.41 9.59 -4.65
C LEU A 155 11.25 9.11 -5.53
N ARG A 156 11.54 8.47 -6.66
CA ARG A 156 10.51 7.89 -7.53
C ARG A 156 9.80 6.73 -6.82
N GLU A 157 10.56 5.93 -6.10
CA GLU A 157 10.04 4.80 -5.33
C GLU A 157 9.28 5.26 -4.07
N ALA A 158 9.75 6.32 -3.40
CA ALA A 158 9.02 7.00 -2.33
C ALA A 158 7.68 7.53 -2.83
N GLY A 159 7.69 8.27 -3.95
CA GLY A 159 6.47 8.80 -4.57
C GLY A 159 5.49 7.69 -4.95
N ASN A 160 5.98 6.56 -5.44
CA ASN A 160 5.14 5.39 -5.70
C ASN A 160 4.47 4.88 -4.42
N ILE A 161 5.19 4.80 -3.29
CA ILE A 161 4.59 4.36 -2.01
C ILE A 161 3.60 5.41 -1.48
N THR A 162 3.98 6.69 -1.49
CA THR A 162 3.14 7.79 -0.99
C THR A 162 1.86 7.95 -1.79
N PHE A 163 1.87 7.71 -3.11
CA PHE A 163 0.66 7.77 -3.93
C PHE A 163 -0.37 6.69 -3.55
N HIS A 164 0.08 5.55 -3.03
CA HIS A 164 -0.80 4.44 -2.64
C HIS A 164 -1.19 4.50 -1.16
N LEU A 165 -0.90 5.60 -0.47
CA LEU A 165 -1.17 5.85 0.95
C LEU A 165 -2.20 6.99 1.06
#